data_AF-A0A3S3JQK7-F1
#
_entry.id   AF-A0A3S3JQK7-F1
#
_cell.length_a   1.000
_cell.length_b   1.000
_cell.length_c   1.000
_cell.angle_alpha   90.00
_cell.angle_beta   90.00
_cell.angle_gamma   90.00
#
_symmetry.space_group_name_H-M   'P 1'
#
loop_
_entity.id
_entity.type
_entity.pdbx_description
1 polymer ?
#
loop_
_entity_poly.entity_id
_entity_poly.type
_entity_poly.pdbx_seq_one_letter_code
_entity_poly.pdbx_strand_id
1 'polypeptide(L)'
;MPAPVTLRPGRIDDVETIHAALLRLGTHIGAHQEITSTPDDLRRYGFGASPAFSTLIAEVGGEFAGLCLHFPIFSTWRGRPGVYVQDLYVEDRFR
;
A
#
# COMPACT_ATOMS: atom_id res chain seq x y z
N MET A 1 8.19 23.57 12.82
CA MET A 1 7.01 23.13 12.06
C MET A 1 7.19 21.65 11.76
N PRO A 2 6.16 20.80 11.85
CA PRO A 2 6.30 19.41 11.44
C PRO A 2 6.67 19.35 9.95
N ALA A 3 7.48 18.35 9.57
CA ALA A 3 7.85 18.15 8.18
C ALA A 3 6.58 17.90 7.34
N PRO A 4 6.53 18.37 6.08
CA PRO A 4 5.36 18.18 5.22
C PRO A 4 5.17 16.70 4.88
N VAL A 5 3.90 16.29 4.73
CA VAL A 5 3.53 14.99 4.16
C VAL A 5 3.65 15.08 2.65
N THR A 6 4.32 14.09 2.05
CA THR A 6 4.38 13.91 0.60
C THR A 6 3.80 12.56 0.22
N LEU A 7 3.06 12.52 -0.88
CA LEU A 7 2.50 11.29 -1.44
C LEU A 7 3.16 11.00 -2.78
N ARG A 8 3.57 9.75 -3.00
CA ARG A 8 4.14 9.30 -4.26
C ARG A 8 3.67 7.89 -4.61
N PRO A 9 3.68 7.50 -5.90
CA PRO A 9 3.55 6.09 -6.27
C PRO A 9 4.64 5.25 -5.60
N GLY A 10 4.27 4.06 -5.13
CA GLY A 10 5.26 3.06 -4.73
C GLY A 10 6.07 2.59 -5.93
N ARG A 11 7.30 2.15 -5.66
CA ARG A 11 8.27 1.65 -6.64
C ARG A 11 8.70 0.25 -6.24
N ILE A 12 9.34 -0.46 -7.18
CA ILE A 12 9.86 -1.80 -6.94
C ILE A 12 10.87 -1.84 -5.77
N ASP A 13 11.57 -0.74 -5.51
CA ASP A 13 12.52 -0.61 -4.40
C ASP A 13 11.81 -0.50 -3.04
N ASP A 14 10.51 -0.17 -3.02
CA ASP A 14 9.70 -0.07 -1.80
C ASP A 14 9.07 -1.41 -1.40
N VAL A 15 9.28 -2.49 -2.17
CA VAL A 15 8.62 -3.80 -1.97
C VAL A 15 8.76 -4.32 -0.54
N GLU A 16 9.95 -4.24 0.04
CA GLU A 16 10.20 -4.67 1.42
C GLU A 16 9.44 -3.81 2.43
N THR A 17 9.42 -2.49 2.20
CA THR A 17 8.70 -1.53 3.04
C THR A 17 7.18 -1.75 2.96
N ILE A 18 6.65 -1.99 1.77
CA ILE A 18 5.24 -2.30 1.51
C ILE A 18 4.86 -3.59 2.24
N HIS A 19 5.64 -4.67 2.07
CA HIS A 19 5.38 -5.95 2.73
C HIS A 19 5.41 -5.81 4.26
N ALA A 20 6.39 -5.09 4.79
CA ALA A 20 6.48 -4.83 6.23
C ALA A 20 5.27 -4.03 6.74
N ALA A 21 4.74 -3.07 5.98
CA ALA A 21 3.52 -2.33 6.31
C ALA A 21 2.28 -3.24 6.31
N LEU A 22 2.16 -4.16 5.34
CA LEU A 22 1.08 -5.16 5.32
C LEU A 22 1.15 -6.08 6.54
N LEU A 23 2.34 -6.57 6.92
CA LEU A 23 2.52 -7.36 8.13
C LEU A 23 2.13 -6.58 9.39
N ARG A 24 2.53 -5.31 9.51
CA ARG A 24 2.14 -4.45 10.64
C ARG A 24 0.63 -4.21 10.68
N LEU A 25 -0.01 -3.98 9.54
CA LEU A 25 -1.46 -3.90 9.41
C LEU A 25 -2.12 -5.20 9.89
N GLY A 26 -1.65 -6.35 9.41
CA GLY A 26 -2.13 -7.68 9.81
C GLY A 26 -2.01 -7.91 11.31
N THR A 27 -0.89 -7.50 11.93
CA THR A 27 -0.72 -7.56 13.38
C THR A 27 -1.72 -6.67 14.11
N HIS A 28 -1.95 -5.44 13.63
CA HIS A 28 -2.88 -4.48 14.25
C HIS A 28 -4.33 -4.98 14.26
N ILE A 29 -4.74 -5.69 13.21
CA ILE A 29 -6.11 -6.25 13.10
C ILE A 29 -6.23 -7.71 13.58
N GLY A 30 -5.14 -8.29 14.12
CA GLY A 30 -5.13 -9.67 14.63
C GLY A 30 -5.06 -10.76 13.54
N ALA A 31 -4.79 -10.42 12.29
CA ALA A 31 -4.80 -11.32 11.12
C ALA A 31 -3.40 -11.62 10.55
N HIS A 32 -2.31 -11.33 11.27
CA HIS A 32 -0.94 -11.51 10.77
C HIS A 32 -0.63 -12.93 10.25
N GLN A 33 -1.25 -13.97 10.83
CA GLN A 33 -1.06 -15.36 10.41
C GLN A 33 -1.72 -15.70 9.07
N GLU A 34 -2.64 -14.85 8.60
CA GLU A 34 -3.30 -15.01 7.30
C GLU A 34 -2.45 -14.45 6.15
N ILE A 35 -1.45 -13.63 6.45
CA ILE A 35 -0.54 -13.06 5.45
C ILE A 35 0.49 -14.12 5.06
N THR A 36 0.20 -14.79 3.95
CA THR A 36 1.08 -15.81 3.34
C THR A 36 1.90 -15.27 2.17
N SER A 37 1.66 -14.02 1.75
CA SER A 37 2.40 -13.37 0.68
C SER A 37 3.84 -13.07 1.09
N THR A 38 4.72 -13.01 0.10
CA THR A 38 6.13 -12.66 0.26
C THR A 38 6.46 -11.35 -0.47
N PRO A 39 7.60 -10.70 -0.16
CA PRO A 39 8.10 -9.58 -0.95
C PRO A 39 8.24 -9.91 -2.44
N ASP A 40 8.63 -11.13 -2.79
CA ASP A 40 8.75 -11.56 -4.19
C ASP A 40 7.40 -11.66 -4.91
N ASP A 41 6.33 -12.03 -4.20
CA ASP A 41 4.97 -11.97 -4.75
C ASP A 41 4.59 -10.53 -5.09
N LEU A 42 4.86 -9.58 -4.18
CA LEU A 42 4.58 -8.16 -4.42
C LEU A 42 5.40 -7.61 -5.58
N ARG A 43 6.69 -7.99 -5.68
CA ARG A 43 7.55 -7.63 -6.82
C ARG A 43 6.97 -8.15 -8.13
N ARG A 44 6.61 -9.44 -8.17
CA ARG A 44 6.10 -10.12 -9.36
C ARG A 44 4.76 -9.54 -9.84
N TYR A 45 3.82 -9.35 -8.92
CA TYR A 45 2.44 -8.98 -9.28
C TYR A 45 2.19 -7.47 -9.23
N GLY A 46 2.94 -6.70 -8.46
CA GLY A 46 2.75 -5.25 -8.30
C GLY A 46 3.57 -4.38 -9.25
N PHE A 47 4.66 -4.89 -9.80
CA PHE A 47 5.64 -4.07 -10.54
C PHE A 47 6.07 -4.68 -11.89
N GLY A 48 5.32 -5.67 -12.40
CA GLY A 48 5.50 -6.24 -13.73
C GLY A 48 4.84 -5.41 -14.84
N ALA A 49 4.87 -5.91 -16.09
CA ALA A 49 4.30 -5.24 -17.26
C ALA A 49 2.77 -5.01 -17.20
N SER A 50 2.06 -5.83 -16.41
CA SER A 50 0.63 -5.70 -16.15
C SER A 50 0.39 -5.87 -14.65
N PRO A 51 0.59 -4.80 -13.85
CA PRO A 51 0.50 -4.90 -12.40
C PRO A 51 -0.94 -5.19 -11.96
N ALA A 52 -1.09 -6.12 -11.01
CA ALA A 52 -2.36 -6.48 -10.41
C ALA A 52 -2.88 -5.38 -9.46
N PHE A 53 -1.99 -4.55 -8.93
CA PHE A 53 -2.30 -3.50 -7.97
C PHE A 53 -1.38 -2.30 -8.09
N SER A 54 -1.83 -1.18 -7.53
CA SER A 54 -1.05 0.05 -7.40
C SER A 54 -0.90 0.39 -5.93
N THR A 55 0.17 1.12 -5.60
CA THR A 55 0.42 1.63 -4.26
C THR A 55 0.71 3.13 -4.27
N LEU A 56 0.24 3.82 -3.23
CA LEU A 56 0.70 5.14 -2.83
C LEU A 56 1.43 5.02 -1.49
N ILE A 57 2.58 5.70 -1.41
CA ILE A 57 3.39 5.80 -0.21
C ILE A 57 3.31 7.24 0.30
N ALA A 58 3.08 7.36 1.61
CA ALA A 58 3.21 8.61 2.33
C ALA A 58 4.59 8.71 2.97
N GLU A 59 5.22 9.87 2.87
CA GLU A 59 6.48 10.18 3.52
C GLU A 59 6.38 11.49 4.32
N VAL A 60 7.01 11.52 5.50
CA VAL A 60 7.16 12.72 6.33
C VAL A 60 8.66 12.96 6.52
N GLY A 61 9.19 14.04 5.94
CA GLY A 61 10.64 14.30 5.98
C GLY A 61 11.49 13.23 5.27
N GLY A 62 10.94 12.57 4.25
CA GLY A 62 11.60 11.47 3.52
C GLY A 62 11.50 10.11 4.23
N GLU A 63 10.83 10.05 5.37
CA GLU A 63 10.61 8.81 6.11
C GLU A 63 9.24 8.21 5.80
N PHE A 64 9.18 6.90 5.58
CA PHE A 64 7.93 6.18 5.35
C PHE A 64 6.94 6.41 6.51
N ALA A 65 5.76 6.90 6.17
CA ALA A 65 4.69 7.23 7.08
C ALA A 65 3.41 6.42 6.85
N GLY A 66 3.21 5.88 5.64
CA GLY A 66 2.01 5.09 5.36
C GLY A 66 1.94 4.52 3.95
N LEU A 67 0.97 3.61 3.76
CA LEU A 67 0.70 2.86 2.55
C LEU A 67 -0.79 2.91 2.22
N CYS A 68 -1.11 3.07 0.95
CA CYS A 68 -2.42 2.76 0.38
C CYS A 68 -2.22 1.81 -0.81
N LEU A 69 -2.76 0.59 -0.72
CA LEU A 69 -2.78 -0.39 -1.81
C LEU A 69 -4.18 -0.46 -2.40
N HIS A 70 -4.29 -0.36 -3.72
CA HIS A 70 -5.58 -0.28 -4.39
C HIS A 70 -5.59 -0.92 -5.78
N PHE A 71 -6.79 -1.24 -6.26
CA PHE A 71 -7.03 -1.80 -7.60
C PHE A 71 -8.04 -0.94 -8.38
N PRO A 72 -8.01 -0.93 -9.72
CA PRO A 72 -9.08 -0.34 -10.52
C PRO A 72 -10.37 -1.17 -10.40
N ILE A 73 -11.51 -0.50 -10.33
CA ILE A 73 -12.84 -1.11 -10.40
C ILE A 73 -13.74 -0.34 -11.37
N PHE A 74 -14.86 -0.95 -11.77
CA PHE A 74 -15.93 -0.26 -12.49
C PHE A 74 -17.22 -0.35 -11.70
N SER A 75 -17.87 0.79 -11.43
CA SER A 75 -19.17 0.82 -10.77
C SER A 75 -20.28 0.65 -11.81
N THR A 76 -21.01 -0.46 -11.77
CA THR A 76 -22.17 -0.69 -12.66
C THR A 76 -23.33 0.26 -12.36
N TRP A 77 -23.41 0.80 -11.15
CA TRP A 77 -24.45 1.75 -10.76
C TRP A 77 -24.13 3.19 -11.19
N ARG A 78 -22.85 3.59 -11.17
CA ARG A 78 -22.42 4.92 -11.60
C ARG A 78 -21.99 4.97 -13.08
N GLY A 79 -21.77 3.81 -13.71
CA GLY A 79 -21.27 3.69 -15.07
C GLY A 79 -19.88 4.30 -15.28
N ARG A 80 -18.99 4.25 -14.27
CA ARG A 80 -17.67 4.91 -14.31
C ARG A 80 -16.56 4.08 -13.67
N PRO A 81 -15.30 4.22 -14.14
CA PRO A 81 -14.13 3.69 -13.45
C PRO A 81 -13.97 4.30 -12.05
N GLY A 82 -13.33 3.57 -11.16
CA GLY A 82 -12.97 3.99 -9.82
C GLY A 82 -11.83 3.15 -9.25
N VAL A 83 -11.61 3.27 -7.95
CA VAL A 83 -10.60 2.50 -7.22
C VAL A 83 -11.24 1.79 -6.03
N TYR A 84 -10.78 0.57 -5.77
CA TYR A 84 -11.04 -0.15 -4.53
C TYR A 84 -9.76 -0.13 -3.70
N VAL A 85 -9.83 0.43 -2.50
CA VAL A 85 -8.72 0.44 -1.54
C VAL A 85 -8.77 -0.87 -0.78
N GLN A 86 -7.75 -1.69 -0.96
CA GLN A 86 -7.61 -2.98 -0.29
C GLN A 86 -7.01 -2.81 1.10
N ASP A 87 -5.87 -2.13 1.17
CA ASP A 87 -5.12 -1.91 2.40
C ASP A 87 -4.79 -0.43 2.56
N LEU A 88 -5.03 0.09 3.76
CA LEU A 88 -4.67 1.46 4.15
C LEU A 88 -4.00 1.42 5.52
N TYR A 89 -2.77 1.90 5.58
CA TYR A 89 -1.94 1.84 6.78
C TYR A 89 -1.21 3.15 7.01
N VAL A 90 -1.18 3.59 8.26
CA VAL A 90 -0.36 4.70 8.75
C VAL A 90 0.45 4.18 9.93
N GLU A 91 1.76 4.45 9.90
CA GLU A 91 2.67 4.19 11.02
C GLU A 91 2.19 4.91 12.29
N ASP A 92 2.17 4.20 13.42
CA ASP A 92 1.54 4.70 14.65
C ASP A 92 2.15 6.02 15.15
N ARG A 93 3.46 6.22 14.94
CA ARG A 93 4.15 7.47 15.32
C ARG A 93 3.71 8.71 14.52
N PHE A 94 3.00 8.54 13.41
CA PHE A 94 2.48 9.63 12.57
C PHE A 94 0.95 9.75 12.64
N ARG A 95 0.29 9.02 13.55
CA ARG A 95 -1.16 9.11 13.81
C ARG A 95 -1.51 10.23 14.78
#